data_AF-A0A2H9ML77-F1
#
_entry.id   AF-A0A2H9ML77-F1
#
_cell.length_a   1.000
_cell.length_b   1.000
_cell.length_c   1.000
_cell.angle_alpha   90.00
_cell.angle_beta   90.00
_cell.angle_gamma   90.00
#
_symmetry.space_group_name_H-M   'P 1'
#
loop_
_entity.id
_entity.type
_entity.pdbx_description
1 polymer ?
#
loop_
_entity_poly.entity_id
_entity_poly.type
_entity_poly.pdbx_seq_one_letter_code
_entity_poly.pdbx_strand_id
1 'polypeptide(L)'
;MAYGLIGVSGDYAEKGMLREALDSAEKGLSLAEQLDEKLLISLSHNNMGVIMGKKSLWEKADECFNTSIRIASEIGGIERLANAHVDYAKMLKEKGDLREAKTQYRNALKGYMKIGNKMKIKEIMYDLAGIERKV
;
A
#
# COMPACT_ATOMS: atom_id res chain seq x y z
N MET A 1 9.22 16.12 11.43
CA MET A 1 7.77 16.05 11.12
C MET A 1 7.46 14.65 10.62
N ALA A 2 6.33 14.03 11.04
CA ALA A 2 5.97 12.64 10.71
C ALA A 2 5.99 12.35 9.21
N TYR A 3 5.51 13.30 8.40
CA TYR A 3 5.51 13.21 6.95
C TYR A 3 6.89 12.91 6.34
N GLY A 4 7.95 13.56 6.85
CA GLY A 4 9.31 13.34 6.34
C GLY A 4 9.84 11.93 6.64
N LEU A 5 9.50 11.37 7.80
CA LEU A 5 9.89 10.00 8.17
C LEU A 5 9.16 8.96 7.30
N ILE A 6 7.88 9.19 7.02
CA ILE A 6 7.07 8.34 6.15
C ILE A 6 7.58 8.38 4.70
N GLY A 7 7.93 9.57 4.19
CA GLY A 7 8.53 9.71 2.87
C GLY A 7 9.85 8.94 2.74
N VAL A 8 10.78 9.17 3.67
CA VAL A 8 12.09 8.50 3.68
C VAL A 8 11.96 6.98 3.86
N SER A 9 10.95 6.51 4.60
CA SER A 9 10.65 5.09 4.72
C SER A 9 10.36 4.45 3.34
N GLY A 10 9.56 5.11 2.51
CA GLY A 10 9.27 4.67 1.15
C GLY A 10 10.55 4.60 0.29
N ASP A 11 11.35 5.67 0.31
CA ASP A 11 12.61 5.73 -0.45
C ASP A 11 13.60 4.64 -0.04
N TYR A 12 13.72 4.36 1.26
CA TYR A 12 14.56 3.26 1.76
C TYR A 12 14.03 1.89 1.35
N ALA A 13 12.71 1.69 1.37
CA ALA A 13 12.10 0.45 0.93
C ALA A 13 12.36 0.18 -0.56
N GLU A 14 12.32 1.22 -1.40
CA GLU A 14 12.67 1.13 -2.82
C GLU A 14 14.14 0.75 -3.03
N LYS A 15 15.05 1.32 -2.24
CA LYS A 15 16.49 1.03 -2.27
C LYS A 15 16.87 -0.32 -1.64
N GLY A 16 15.92 -1.05 -1.06
CA GLY A 16 16.17 -2.32 -0.37
C GLY A 16 16.79 -2.16 1.03
N MET A 17 16.87 -0.94 1.57
CA MET A 17 17.32 -0.64 2.92
C MET A 17 16.19 -0.92 3.92
N LEU A 18 15.78 -2.19 4.01
CA LEU A 18 14.54 -2.59 4.68
C LEU A 18 14.55 -2.34 6.19
N ARG A 19 15.73 -2.31 6.83
CA ARG A 19 15.86 -2.02 8.26
C ARG A 19 15.60 -0.54 8.54
N GLU A 20 16.24 0.32 7.77
CA GLU A 20 16.12 1.78 7.84
C GLU A 20 14.70 2.23 7.44
N ALA A 21 14.13 1.57 6.43
CA ALA A 21 12.75 1.77 6.01
C ALA A 21 11.77 1.48 7.15
N LEU A 22 11.96 0.37 7.86
CA LEU A 22 11.09 -0.03 8.97
C LEU A 22 11.23 0.92 10.17
N ASP A 23 12.46 1.24 10.57
CA ASP A 23 12.72 2.18 11.66
C ASP A 23 12.10 3.56 11.39
N SER A 24 12.21 4.04 10.13
CA SER A 24 11.59 5.30 9.72
C SER A 24 10.05 5.22 9.71
N ALA A 25 9.48 4.09 9.27
CA ALA A 25 8.04 3.87 9.28
C ALA A 25 7.47 3.84 10.70
N GLU A 26 8.12 3.12 11.63
CA GLU A 26 7.69 2.98 13.03
C GLU A 26 7.76 4.31 13.77
N LYS A 27 8.85 5.09 13.57
CA LYS A 27 8.96 6.44 14.13
C LYS A 27 7.91 7.38 13.54
N GLY A 28 7.67 7.29 12.23
CA GLY A 28 6.63 8.06 11.54
C GLY A 28 5.24 7.73 12.05
N LEU A 29 4.93 6.44 12.25
CA LEU A 29 3.69 5.94 12.83
C LEU A 29 3.48 6.49 14.25
N SER A 30 4.47 6.33 15.13
CA SER A 30 4.35 6.79 16.51
C SER A 30 4.05 8.28 16.60
N LEU A 31 4.71 9.10 15.77
CA LEU A 31 4.43 10.54 15.74
C LEU A 31 3.06 10.85 15.11
N ALA A 32 2.64 10.10 14.09
CA ALA A 32 1.31 10.26 13.50
C ALA A 32 0.18 9.91 14.49
N GLU A 33 0.35 8.87 15.30
CA GLU A 33 -0.58 8.48 16.37
C GLU A 33 -0.64 9.55 17.47
N GLN A 34 0.50 10.10 17.88
CA GLN A 34 0.54 11.20 18.86
C GLN A 34 -0.20 12.46 18.36
N LEU A 35 -0.25 12.66 17.05
CA LEU A 35 -0.91 13.80 16.41
C LEU A 35 -2.34 13.49 15.95
N ASP A 36 -2.83 12.25 16.13
CA ASP A 36 -4.10 11.73 15.59
C ASP A 36 -4.25 11.96 14.06
N GLU A 37 -3.13 11.93 13.33
CA GLU A 37 -3.07 12.17 11.89
C GLU A 37 -3.39 10.89 11.11
N LYS A 38 -4.67 10.53 11.03
CA LYS A 38 -5.15 9.28 10.41
C LYS A 38 -4.62 9.01 9.00
N LEU A 39 -4.45 10.06 8.19
CA LEU A 39 -3.84 9.94 6.86
C LEU A 39 -2.40 9.41 6.95
N LEU A 40 -1.61 9.95 7.89
CA LEU A 40 -0.22 9.55 8.11
C LEU A 40 -0.14 8.16 8.73
N ILE A 41 -1.05 7.81 9.64
CA ILE A 41 -1.17 6.45 10.19
C ILE A 41 -1.42 5.44 9.07
N SER A 42 -2.38 5.72 8.18
CA SER A 42 -2.67 4.88 7.00
C SER A 42 -1.44 4.73 6.08
N LEU A 43 -0.71 5.81 5.81
CA LEU A 43 0.50 5.78 4.99
C LEU A 43 1.62 4.96 5.63
N SER A 44 1.85 5.11 6.93
CA SER A 44 2.87 4.34 7.66
C SER A 44 2.58 2.84 7.59
N HIS A 45 1.33 2.42 7.82
CA HIS A 45 0.96 1.02 7.69
C HIS A 45 1.11 0.51 6.25
N ASN A 46 0.81 1.32 5.23
CA ASN A 46 1.04 0.92 3.84
C ASN A 46 2.53 0.65 3.57
N ASN A 47 3.41 1.55 4.01
CA ASN A 47 4.85 1.40 3.85
C ASN A 47 5.37 0.18 4.61
N MET A 48 4.91 -0.05 5.85
CA MET A 48 5.23 -1.26 6.60
C MET A 48 4.76 -2.52 5.86
N GLY A 49 3.58 -2.51 5.25
CA GLY A 49 3.09 -3.61 4.42
C GLY A 49 4.02 -3.94 3.25
N VAL A 50 4.45 -2.91 2.51
CA VAL A 50 5.44 -3.06 1.42
C VAL A 50 6.76 -3.63 1.95
N ILE A 51 7.27 -3.10 3.07
CA ILE A 51 8.53 -3.54 3.68
C ILE A 51 8.43 -5.01 4.12
N MET A 52 7.34 -5.41 4.79
CA MET A 52 7.14 -6.79 5.23
C MET A 52 6.99 -7.74 4.03
N GLY A 53 6.31 -7.31 2.96
CA GLY A 53 6.21 -8.06 1.71
C GLY A 53 7.58 -8.31 1.07
N LYS A 54 8.45 -7.28 1.02
CA LYS A 54 9.83 -7.42 0.54
C LYS A 54 10.68 -8.37 1.41
N LYS A 55 10.33 -8.53 2.69
CA LYS A 55 10.95 -9.51 3.60
C LYS A 55 10.26 -10.89 3.54
N SER A 56 9.28 -11.07 2.67
CA SER A 56 8.44 -12.27 2.57
C SER A 56 7.71 -12.64 3.87
N LEU A 57 7.46 -11.64 4.72
CA LEU A 57 6.66 -11.77 5.95
C LEU A 57 5.19 -11.49 5.61
N TRP A 58 4.59 -12.41 4.86
CA TRP A 58 3.33 -12.20 4.17
C TRP A 58 2.17 -11.89 5.13
N GLU A 59 2.06 -12.60 6.25
CA GLU A 59 0.98 -12.41 7.22
C GLU A 59 1.04 -11.01 7.83
N LYS A 60 2.25 -10.55 8.18
CA LYS A 60 2.47 -9.19 8.70
C LYS A 60 2.18 -8.13 7.64
N ALA A 61 2.52 -8.41 6.39
CA ALA A 61 2.19 -7.52 5.28
C ALA A 61 0.67 -7.41 5.08
N ASP A 62 -0.05 -8.52 5.12
CA ASP A 62 -1.52 -8.58 5.04
C ASP A 62 -2.16 -7.74 6.17
N GLU A 63 -1.71 -7.89 7.42
CA GLU A 63 -2.18 -7.10 8.56
C GLU A 63 -1.98 -5.58 8.37
N CYS A 64 -0.79 -5.20 7.89
CA CYS A 64 -0.43 -3.80 7.63
C CYS A 64 -1.30 -3.21 6.52
N PHE A 65 -1.47 -3.90 5.38
CA PHE A 65 -2.31 -3.42 4.29
C PHE A 65 -3.78 -3.32 4.70
N ASN A 66 -4.32 -4.32 5.42
CA ASN A 66 -5.70 -4.28 5.90
C ASN A 66 -5.93 -3.10 6.85
N THR A 67 -4.97 -2.80 7.73
CA THR A 67 -5.03 -1.63 8.61
C THR A 67 -5.01 -0.33 7.82
N SER A 68 -4.10 -0.21 6.85
CA SER A 68 -4.01 0.97 5.97
C SER A 68 -5.31 1.21 5.20
N ILE A 69 -5.89 0.16 4.60
CA ILE A 69 -7.13 0.19 3.82
C ILE A 69 -8.32 0.60 4.71
N ARG A 70 -8.43 0.00 5.89
CA ARG A 70 -9.50 0.34 6.85
C ARG A 70 -9.46 1.82 7.21
N ILE A 71 -8.29 2.34 7.60
CA ILE A 71 -8.14 3.75 7.97
C ILE A 71 -8.38 4.67 6.76
N ALA A 72 -7.86 4.32 5.58
CA ALA A 72 -8.10 5.08 4.35
C ALA A 72 -9.60 5.16 3.99
N SER A 73 -10.35 4.08 4.26
CA SER A 73 -11.80 4.05 4.10
C SER A 73 -12.51 4.93 5.14
N GLU A 74 -12.09 4.89 6.41
CA GLU A 74 -12.66 5.70 7.49
C GLU A 74 -12.50 7.21 7.25
N ILE A 75 -11.37 7.64 6.70
CA ILE A 75 -11.12 9.06 6.38
C ILE A 75 -11.75 9.50 5.04
N GLY A 76 -12.39 8.60 4.29
CA GLY A 76 -13.02 8.90 3.00
C GLY A 76 -12.05 9.25 1.87
N GLY A 77 -10.75 8.97 2.03
CA GLY A 77 -9.71 9.31 1.06
C GLY A 77 -9.69 8.35 -0.13
N ILE A 78 -10.49 8.64 -1.17
CA ILE A 78 -10.65 7.74 -2.35
C ILE A 78 -9.32 7.40 -3.01
N GLU A 79 -8.46 8.40 -3.23
CA GLU A 79 -7.14 8.18 -3.84
C GLU A 79 -6.21 7.36 -2.92
N ARG A 80 -6.24 7.61 -1.62
CA ARG A 80 -5.41 6.86 -0.66
C ARG A 80 -5.85 5.40 -0.60
N LEU A 81 -7.16 5.18 -0.50
CA LEU A 81 -7.75 3.84 -0.51
C LEU A 81 -7.38 3.09 -1.80
N ALA A 82 -7.50 3.75 -2.96
CA ALA A 82 -7.15 3.15 -4.25
C ALA A 82 -5.66 2.78 -4.33
N ASN A 83 -4.77 3.63 -3.84
CA ASN A 83 -3.33 3.33 -3.78
C ASN A 83 -3.03 2.14 -2.85
N ALA A 84 -3.62 2.09 -1.65
CA ALA A 84 -3.39 0.99 -0.72
C ALA A 84 -3.81 -0.36 -1.33
N HIS A 85 -4.92 -0.38 -2.07
CA HIS A 85 -5.32 -1.55 -2.84
C HIS A 85 -4.33 -1.94 -3.96
N VAL A 86 -3.72 -0.97 -4.65
CA VAL A 86 -2.68 -1.26 -5.67
C VAL A 86 -1.45 -1.88 -5.04
N ASP A 87 -0.93 -1.29 -3.96
CA ASP A 87 0.28 -1.77 -3.30
C ASP A 87 0.06 -3.16 -2.71
N TYR A 88 -1.13 -3.39 -2.13
CA TYR A 88 -1.50 -4.71 -1.64
C TYR A 88 -1.60 -5.74 -2.78
N ALA A 89 -2.22 -5.37 -3.90
CA ALA A 89 -2.32 -6.24 -5.08
C ALA A 89 -0.94 -6.61 -5.66
N LYS A 90 0.00 -5.66 -5.66
CA LYS A 90 1.39 -5.89 -6.08
C LYS A 90 2.09 -6.89 -5.15
N MET A 91 1.95 -6.71 -3.84
CA MET A 91 2.50 -7.65 -2.86
C MET A 91 1.88 -9.06 -3.00
N LEU A 92 0.56 -9.17 -3.15
CA LEU A 92 -0.12 -10.46 -3.36
C LEU A 92 0.34 -11.16 -4.65
N LYS A 93 0.63 -10.40 -5.71
CA LYS A 93 1.23 -10.92 -6.95
C LYS A 93 2.62 -11.50 -6.70
N GLU A 94 3.44 -10.86 -5.85
CA GLU A 94 4.76 -11.37 -5.44
C GLU A 94 4.64 -12.62 -4.56
N LYS A 95 3.66 -12.66 -3.65
CA LYS A 95 3.30 -13.84 -2.83
C LYS A 95 2.80 -15.02 -3.69
N GLY A 96 2.28 -14.75 -4.89
CA GLY A 96 1.70 -15.73 -5.79
C GLY A 96 0.17 -15.90 -5.65
N ASP A 97 -0.48 -15.12 -4.78
CA ASP A 97 -1.94 -15.12 -4.63
C ASP A 97 -2.59 -14.25 -5.71
N LEU A 98 -2.59 -14.78 -6.94
CA LEU A 98 -3.12 -14.10 -8.11
C LEU A 98 -4.63 -13.85 -8.02
N ARG A 99 -5.37 -14.67 -7.27
CA ARG A 99 -6.82 -14.51 -7.11
C ARG A 99 -7.12 -13.28 -6.27
N GLU A 100 -6.48 -13.17 -5.11
CA GLU A 100 -6.71 -12.03 -4.23
C GLU A 100 -6.10 -10.75 -4.82
N ALA A 101 -4.95 -10.84 -5.51
CA ALA A 101 -4.38 -9.70 -6.23
C ALA A 101 -5.39 -9.09 -7.24
N LYS A 102 -6.12 -9.92 -8.00
CA LYS A 102 -7.18 -9.43 -8.92
C LYS A 102 -8.29 -8.70 -8.17
N THR A 103 -8.71 -9.21 -7.01
CA THR A 103 -9.73 -8.56 -6.17
C THR A 103 -9.26 -7.16 -5.75
N GLN A 104 -8.02 -7.05 -5.25
CA GLN A 104 -7.46 -5.79 -4.81
C GLN A 104 -7.30 -4.79 -5.97
N TYR A 105 -6.80 -5.21 -7.14
CA TYR A 105 -6.76 -4.36 -8.32
C TYR A 105 -8.14 -3.86 -8.77
N ARG A 106 -9.18 -4.70 -8.72
CA ARG A 106 -10.55 -4.28 -9.04
C ARG A 106 -11.08 -3.22 -8.06
N ASN A 107 -10.73 -3.31 -6.79
CA ASN A 107 -11.08 -2.30 -5.80
C ASN A 107 -10.35 -0.98 -6.07
N ALA A 108 -9.06 -1.02 -6.39
CA ALA A 108 -8.31 0.16 -6.82
C ALA A 108 -8.92 0.83 -8.06
N LEU A 109 -9.30 0.04 -9.09
CA LEU A 109 -9.92 0.55 -10.31
C LEU A 109 -11.19 1.35 -10.02
N LYS A 110 -12.07 0.84 -9.14
CA LYS A 110 -13.30 1.57 -8.75
C LYS A 110 -12.97 2.95 -8.19
N GLY A 111 -11.93 3.06 -7.35
CA GLY A 111 -11.47 4.34 -6.81
C GLY A 111 -10.93 5.28 -7.88
N TYR A 112 -10.02 4.79 -8.74
CA TYR A 112 -9.44 5.60 -9.80
C TYR A 112 -10.42 6.02 -10.89
N MET A 113 -11.45 5.21 -11.16
CA MET A 113 -12.56 5.59 -12.05
C MET A 113 -13.36 6.75 -11.46
N LYS A 114 -13.64 6.74 -10.15
CA LYS A 114 -14.38 7.83 -9.49
C LYS A 114 -13.64 9.17 -9.57
N ILE A 115 -12.31 9.16 -9.43
CA ILE A 115 -11.50 10.39 -9.49
C ILE A 115 -10.96 10.70 -10.90
N GLY A 116 -11.31 9.90 -11.92
CA GLY A 116 -10.91 10.13 -13.31
C GLY A 116 -9.41 9.96 -13.60
N ASN A 117 -8.65 9.23 -12.77
CA ASN A 117 -7.20 9.05 -12.96
C ASN A 117 -6.92 7.98 -14.04
N LYS A 118 -6.96 8.42 -15.31
CA LYS A 118 -6.76 7.56 -16.48
C LYS A 118 -5.39 6.85 -16.51
N MET A 119 -4.35 7.49 -15.98
CA MET A 119 -3.01 6.91 -15.93
C MET A 119 -2.98 5.68 -15.02
N LYS A 120 -3.49 5.81 -13.80
CA LYS A 120 -3.54 4.69 -12.84
C LYS A 120 -4.48 3.57 -13.30
N ILE A 121 -5.61 3.91 -13.93
CA ILE A 121 -6.49 2.91 -14.56
C ILE A 121 -5.71 2.07 -15.58
N LYS A 122 -4.96 2.72 -16.47
CA LYS A 122 -4.16 2.04 -17.50
C LYS A 122 -3.07 1.15 -16.88
N GLU A 123 -2.36 1.63 -15.85
CA GLU A 123 -1.36 0.85 -15.10
C GLU A 123 -1.98 -0.44 -14.55
N ILE A 124 -3.11 -0.32 -13.83
CA ILE A 124 -3.78 -1.49 -13.22
C ILE A 124 -4.30 -2.46 -14.28
N MET A 125 -4.82 -1.97 -15.40
CA MET A 125 -5.28 -2.83 -16.50
C MET A 125 -4.12 -3.65 -17.09
N TYR A 126 -2.92 -3.08 -17.22
CA TYR A 126 -1.75 -3.84 -17.66
C TYR A 126 -1.36 -4.92 -16.66
N ASP A 127 -1.34 -4.60 -15.36
CA ASP A 127 -1.06 -5.57 -14.31
C ASP A 127 -2.07 -6.73 -14.30
N LEU A 128 -3.37 -6.42 -14.41
CA LEU A 128 -4.43 -7.43 -14.50
C LEU A 128 -4.30 -8.34 -15.72
N ALA A 129 -4.05 -7.76 -16.90
CA ALA A 129 -3.82 -8.52 -18.12
C ALA A 129 -2.60 -9.44 -18.00
N GLY A 130 -1.56 -9.00 -17.30
CA GLY A 130 -0.39 -9.82 -17.00
C GLY A 130 -0.69 -11.02 -16.10
N ILE A 131 -1.64 -10.87 -15.16
CA ILE A 131 -2.09 -11.98 -14.30
C ILE A 131 -2.95 -12.97 -15.10
N GLU A 132 -3.84 -12.49 -15.96
CA GLU A 132 -4.73 -13.35 -16.76
C GLU A 132 -3.99 -14.23 -17.78
N ARG A 133 -2.82 -13.80 -18.27
CA ARG A 133 -1.98 -14.59 -19.18
C ARG A 133 -1.22 -15.74 -18.51
N LYS A 134 -1.16 -15.76 -17.18
CA LYS A 134 -0.39 -16.75 -16.39
C LYS A 134 -1.25 -17.87 -15.81
N VAL A 135 -2.56 -17.85 -16.05
CA VAL A 135 -3.54 -18.86 -15.61
C VAL A 135 -4.04 -19.60 -16.83
#